data_AF-A0A9E2CM08-F1
#
_entry.id   AF-A0A9E2CM08-F1
#
_cell.length_a   1.000
_cell.length_b   1.000
_cell.length_c   1.000
_cell.angle_alpha   90.00
_cell.angle_beta   90.00
_cell.angle_gamma   90.00
#
_symmetry.space_group_name_H-M   'P 1'
#
loop_
_entity.id
_entity.type
_entity.pdbx_description
1 polymer ?
#
loop_
_entity_poly.entity_id
_entity_poly.type
_entity_poly.pdbx_seq_one_letter_code
_entity_poly.pdbx_strand_id
1 'polypeptide(L)'
;GSVESQCVLLYQAPLSESAQARLTALRNSNDGFVIAQTDLDLRGPGELLGRRQTGVVGMKIADPVRDAARIPPLQTLADRLLDTQPAMARGLIRRWVGDFERYGEV
;
A
#
# COMPACT_ATOMS: atom_id res chain seq x y z
N GLY A 1 -26.51 0.13 -6.09
CA GLY A 1 -27.56 1.01 -6.63
C GLY A 1 -27.91 0.52 -8.02
N SER A 2 -29.19 0.47 -8.37
CA SER A 2 -29.72 -0.06 -9.63
C SER A 2 -30.06 1.01 -10.67
N VAL A 3 -29.70 2.28 -10.40
CA VAL A 3 -29.95 3.41 -11.29
C VAL A 3 -28.71 3.67 -12.13
N GLU A 4 -28.90 3.79 -13.44
CA GLU A 4 -27.83 4.14 -14.37
C GLU A 4 -27.23 5.49 -13.98
N SER A 5 -25.90 5.51 -13.82
CA SER A 5 -25.14 6.69 -13.38
C SER A 5 -24.15 7.08 -14.46
N GLN A 6 -23.92 8.38 -14.64
CA GLN A 6 -22.89 8.89 -15.56
C GLN A 6 -21.78 9.59 -14.80
N CYS A 7 -20.54 9.37 -15.24
CA CYS A 7 -19.35 10.03 -14.72
C CYS A 7 -18.69 10.82 -15.84
N VAL A 8 -18.51 12.13 -15.64
CA VAL A 8 -17.81 13.01 -16.59
C VAL A 8 -16.48 13.42 -15.98
N LEU A 9 -15.38 13.15 -16.69
CA LEU A 9 -14.02 13.51 -16.27
C LEU A 9 -13.60 14.82 -16.96
N LEU A 10 -13.54 15.91 -16.20
CA LEU A 10 -13.08 17.21 -16.68
C LEU A 10 -11.61 17.41 -16.30
N TYR A 11 -10.81 17.93 -17.23
CA TYR A 11 -9.41 18.26 -16.97
C TYR A 11 -8.96 19.46 -17.80
N GLN A 12 -7.91 20.13 -17.34
CA GLN A 12 -7.27 21.23 -18.04
C GLN A 12 -5.94 20.78 -18.63
N ALA A 13 -5.68 21.12 -19.89
CA ALA A 13 -4.41 20.86 -20.54
C ALA A 13 -3.34 21.93 -20.20
N PRO A 14 -2.03 21.59 -20.24
CA PRO A 14 -1.49 20.26 -20.51
C PRO A 14 -1.48 19.35 -19.27
N LEU A 15 -1.72 18.06 -19.50
CA LEU A 15 -1.59 17.04 -18.45
C LEU A 15 -0.13 16.62 -18.32
N SER A 16 0.31 16.34 -17.08
CA SER A 16 1.52 15.55 -16.87
C SER A 16 1.29 14.11 -17.34
N GLU A 17 2.36 13.40 -17.65
CA GLU A 17 2.30 11.97 -18.00
C GLU A 17 1.59 11.14 -16.92
N SER A 18 1.88 11.44 -15.64
CA SER A 18 1.22 10.81 -14.50
C SER A 18 -0.29 11.13 -14.42
N ALA A 19 -0.70 12.36 -14.74
CA ALA A 19 -2.10 12.73 -14.75
C ALA A 19 -2.86 12.06 -15.91
N GLN A 20 -2.21 11.96 -17.07
CA GLN A 20 -2.76 11.27 -18.23
C GLN A 20 -2.93 9.76 -17.98
N ALA A 21 -1.96 9.11 -17.35
CA ALA A 21 -2.05 7.70 -16.97
C ALA A 21 -3.20 7.45 -15.98
N ARG A 22 -3.38 8.32 -14.98
CA ARG A 22 -4.48 8.23 -14.00
C ARG A 22 -5.86 8.39 -14.65
N LEU A 23 -6.04 9.37 -15.53
CA LEU A 23 -7.30 9.55 -16.26
C LEU A 23 -7.60 8.36 -17.17
N THR A 24 -6.56 7.79 -17.78
CA THR A 24 -6.70 6.59 -18.62
C THR A 24 -7.15 5.37 -17.81
N ALA A 25 -6.60 5.17 -16.62
CA ALA A 25 -7.01 4.09 -15.72
C ALA A 25 -8.49 4.18 -15.34
N LEU A 26 -8.97 5.38 -15.00
CA LEU A 26 -10.37 5.64 -14.66
C LEU A 26 -11.32 5.55 -15.87
N ARG A 27 -10.82 5.84 -17.08
CA ARG A 27 -11.61 5.71 -18.32
C ARG A 27 -11.78 4.25 -18.75
N ASN A 28 -10.73 3.45 -18.60
CA ASN A 28 -10.67 2.11 -19.17
C ASN A 28 -11.27 1.02 -18.27
N SER A 29 -11.47 1.30 -16.97
CA SER A 29 -12.01 0.33 -16.02
C SER A 29 -12.94 1.00 -15.01
N ASN A 30 -14.01 0.28 -14.66
CA ASN A 30 -14.87 0.59 -13.51
C ASN A 30 -14.63 -0.38 -12.34
N ASP A 31 -13.71 -1.34 -12.48
CA ASP A 31 -13.34 -2.27 -11.42
C ASP A 31 -12.38 -1.58 -10.45
N GLY A 32 -12.83 -1.43 -9.20
CA GLY A 32 -12.07 -0.79 -8.13
C GLY A 32 -10.72 -1.46 -7.84
N PHE A 33 -10.59 -2.78 -8.06
CA PHE A 33 -9.33 -3.48 -7.85
C PHE A 33 -8.30 -3.15 -8.94
N VAL A 34 -8.72 -3.11 -10.21
CA VAL A 34 -7.86 -2.74 -11.33
C VAL A 34 -7.39 -1.28 -11.19
N ILE A 35 -8.30 -0.39 -10.79
CA ILE A 35 -7.98 1.02 -10.53
C ILE A 35 -6.99 1.13 -9.37
N ALA A 36 -7.21 0.40 -8.27
CA ALA A 36 -6.32 0.42 -7.11
C ALA A 36 -4.91 -0.11 -7.44
N GLN A 37 -4.80 -1.19 -8.22
CA GLN A 37 -3.51 -1.70 -8.67
C GLN A 37 -2.79 -0.68 -9.57
N THR A 38 -3.50 -0.05 -10.50
CA THR A 38 -2.92 0.97 -11.37
C THR A 38 -2.46 2.20 -10.58
N ASP A 39 -3.24 2.64 -9.56
CA ASP A 39 -2.83 3.73 -8.67
C ASP A 39 -1.58 3.34 -7.86
N LEU A 40 -1.52 2.11 -7.38
CA LEU A 40 -0.36 1.56 -6.68
C LEU A 40 0.89 1.54 -7.57
N ASP A 41 0.77 1.17 -8.83
CA ASP A 41 1.89 1.16 -9.78
C ASP A 41 2.36 2.58 -10.14
N LEU A 42 1.41 3.52 -10.30
CA LEU A 42 1.69 4.91 -10.69
C LEU A 42 2.22 5.77 -9.53
N ARG A 43 1.76 5.53 -8.31
CA ARG A 43 2.15 6.32 -7.12
C ARG A 43 3.12 5.61 -6.19
N GLY A 44 3.27 4.30 -6.37
CA GLY A 44 3.91 3.42 -5.40
C GLY A 44 2.99 3.08 -4.23
N PRO A 45 3.38 2.10 -3.40
CA PRO A 45 2.71 1.87 -2.13
C PRO A 45 2.86 3.15 -1.33
N GLY A 46 1.75 3.75 -0.93
CA GLY A 46 1.77 4.81 0.07
C GLY A 46 2.53 4.37 1.33
N GLU A 47 2.64 5.24 2.32
CA GLU A 47 3.23 4.85 3.59
C GLU A 47 2.26 3.96 4.37
N LEU A 48 2.49 2.65 4.35
CA LEU A 48 1.78 1.65 5.16
C LEU A 48 1.79 1.97 6.67
N LEU A 49 2.70 2.85 7.12
CA LEU A 49 2.98 3.14 8.53
C LEU A 49 2.96 4.65 8.90
N GLY A 50 2.46 5.52 8.02
CA GLY A 50 2.11 6.92 8.33
C GLY A 50 3.23 7.82 8.90
N ARG A 51 4.37 7.99 8.22
CA ARG A 51 5.40 8.96 8.63
C ARG A 51 5.99 9.71 7.44
N ARG A 52 5.30 10.77 7.01
CA ARG A 52 5.85 11.75 6.07
C ARG A 52 5.99 13.13 6.71
N GLN A 53 6.92 13.26 7.66
CA GLN A 53 7.55 14.56 7.93
C GLN A 53 9.04 14.34 8.18
N THR A 54 9.86 14.86 7.26
CA THR A 54 11.33 14.96 7.30
C THR A 54 12.11 13.64 7.18
N GLY A 55 12.78 13.48 6.04
CA GLY A 55 13.91 12.57 5.86
C GLY A 55 13.53 11.10 5.66
N VAL A 56 13.58 10.65 4.42
CA VAL A 56 13.69 9.25 3.97
C VAL A 56 13.87 8.25 5.11
N VAL A 57 12.77 7.78 5.70
CA VAL A 57 12.76 6.49 6.39
C VAL A 57 12.15 5.54 5.41
N GLY A 58 12.96 5.19 4.39
CA GLY A 58 12.63 4.06 3.54
C GLY A 58 12.31 2.86 4.41
N MET A 59 11.34 2.05 4.00
CA MET A 59 11.23 0.70 4.55
C MET A 59 12.61 0.05 4.41
N LYS A 60 13.34 -0.12 5.52
CA LYS A 60 14.69 -0.68 5.48
C LYS A 60 14.72 -2.15 5.04
N ILE A 61 13.56 -2.78 4.84
CA ILE A 61 13.42 -4.24 4.88
C ILE A 61 12.72 -4.82 3.63
N ALA A 62 11.70 -4.17 3.05
CA ALA A 62 10.98 -4.72 1.89
C ALA A 62 10.32 -3.62 1.04
N ASP A 63 10.22 -3.89 -0.27
CA ASP A 63 9.43 -3.11 -1.22
C ASP A 63 8.16 -3.92 -1.54
N PRO A 64 6.97 -3.46 -1.12
CA PRO A 64 5.71 -4.19 -1.28
C PRO A 64 5.37 -4.53 -2.73
N VAL A 65 5.77 -3.69 -3.68
CA VAL A 65 5.49 -3.92 -5.11
C VAL A 65 6.44 -4.96 -5.65
N ARG A 66 7.74 -4.82 -5.39
CA ARG A 66 8.75 -5.81 -5.79
C ARG A 66 8.53 -7.17 -5.12
N ASP A 67 8.18 -7.16 -3.84
CA ASP A 67 8.16 -8.34 -2.98
C ASP A 67 6.74 -8.93 -2.80
N ALA A 68 5.74 -8.44 -3.55
CA ALA A 68 4.34 -8.85 -3.44
C ALA A 68 4.15 -10.38 -3.44
N ALA A 69 4.84 -11.08 -4.34
CA ALA A 69 4.78 -12.55 -4.44
C ALA A 69 5.30 -13.28 -3.20
N ARG A 70 6.13 -12.64 -2.37
CA ARG A 70 6.68 -13.19 -1.13
C ARG A 70 5.78 -12.96 0.07
N ILE A 71 4.81 -12.04 -0.02
CA ILE A 71 3.94 -11.68 1.10
C ILE A 71 3.05 -12.87 1.53
N PRO A 72 2.33 -13.59 0.63
CA PRO A 72 1.47 -14.70 1.06
C PRO A 72 2.20 -15.80 1.86
N PRO A 73 3.35 -16.36 1.41
CA PRO A 73 4.05 -17.36 2.22
C PRO A 73 4.68 -16.79 3.50
N LEU A 74 5.03 -15.51 3.52
CA LEU A 74 5.54 -14.84 4.74
C LEU A 74 4.47 -14.74 5.83
N GLN A 75 3.19 -14.56 5.46
CA GLN A 75 2.09 -14.52 6.44
C GLN A 75 2.00 -15.84 7.20
N THR A 76 1.98 -16.97 6.48
CA THR A 76 1.95 -18.30 7.13
C THR A 76 3.16 -18.56 8.03
N LEU A 77 4.34 -18.07 7.64
CA LEU A 77 5.54 -18.18 8.47
C LEU A 77 5.45 -17.30 9.72
N ALA A 78 4.94 -16.08 9.59
CA ALA A 78 4.72 -15.16 10.69
C ALA A 78 3.73 -15.73 11.71
N ASP A 79 2.60 -16.29 11.25
CA ASP A 79 1.60 -16.93 12.12
C ASP A 79 2.23 -18.09 12.91
N ARG A 80 2.92 -18.99 12.21
CA ARG A 80 3.64 -20.10 12.86
C ARG A 80 4.66 -19.61 13.87
N LEU A 81 5.36 -18.51 13.56
CA LEU A 81 6.38 -17.95 14.45
C LEU A 81 5.75 -17.36 15.72
N LEU A 82 4.61 -16.69 15.59
CA LEU A 82 3.83 -16.18 16.72
C LEU A 82 3.36 -17.31 17.64
N ASP A 83 2.91 -18.42 17.05
CA ASP A 83 2.41 -19.58 17.81
C ASP A 83 3.53 -20.37 18.48
N THR A 84 4.62 -20.66 17.75
CA THR A 84 5.65 -21.60 18.20
C THR A 84 6.77 -20.92 18.99
N GLN A 85 7.08 -19.64 18.70
CA GLN A 85 8.21 -18.92 19.33
C GLN A 85 7.84 -17.46 19.63
N PRO A 86 6.84 -17.22 20.50
CA PRO A 86 6.31 -15.88 20.76
C PRO A 86 7.36 -14.89 21.30
N ALA A 87 8.35 -15.37 22.07
CA ALA A 87 9.44 -14.52 22.55
C ALA A 87 10.33 -14.01 21.41
N MET A 88 10.65 -14.86 20.43
CA MET A 88 11.41 -14.48 19.24
C MET A 88 10.61 -13.52 18.36
N ALA A 89 9.32 -13.81 18.15
CA ALA A 89 8.42 -12.93 17.41
C ALA A 89 8.38 -11.51 18.02
N ARG A 90 8.19 -11.42 19.35
CA ARG A 90 8.22 -10.13 20.07
C ARG A 90 9.57 -9.43 19.96
N GLY A 91 10.68 -10.18 19.99
CA GLY A 91 12.02 -9.64 19.79
C GLY A 91 12.21 -9.03 18.40
N LEU A 92 11.72 -9.70 17.36
CA LEU A 92 11.75 -9.20 15.98
C LEU A 92 10.87 -7.96 15.80
N ILE A 93 9.65 -7.97 16.34
CA ILE A 93 8.74 -6.82 16.31
C ILE A 93 9.40 -5.62 17.01
N ARG A 94 9.92 -5.81 18.23
CA ARG A 94 10.61 -4.74 18.96
C ARG A 94 11.82 -4.19 18.21
N ARG A 95 12.61 -5.07 17.60
CA ARG A 95 13.83 -4.69 16.86
C ARG A 95 13.54 -3.88 15.60
N TRP A 96 12.51 -4.27 14.84
CA TRP A 96 12.29 -3.74 13.49
C TRP A 96 11.13 -2.74 13.39
N VAL A 97 10.14 -2.82 14.28
CA VAL A 97 8.94 -1.95 14.30
C VAL A 97 8.99 -0.91 15.44
N GLY A 98 9.61 -1.26 16.57
CA GLY A 98 9.69 -0.40 17.76
C GLY A 98 8.46 -0.55 18.67
N ASP A 99 8.10 0.51 19.42
CA ASP A 99 6.96 0.51 20.34
C ASP A 99 5.62 0.66 19.61
N PHE A 100 4.81 -0.40 19.65
CA PHE A 100 3.52 -0.48 18.99
C PHE A 100 2.43 0.42 19.62
N GLU A 101 2.61 0.88 20.86
CA GLU A 101 1.60 1.67 21.59
C GLU A 101 1.36 3.07 21.03
N ARG A 102 2.22 3.59 20.15
CA ARG A 102 1.99 4.87 19.45
C ARG A 102 1.23 4.76 18.13
N TYR A 103 0.78 3.57 17.75
CA TYR A 103 0.20 3.32 16.42
C TYR A 103 -1.33 3.18 16.43
N GLY A 104 -1.97 3.07 17.61
CA GLY A 104 -3.43 2.92 17.75
C GLY A 104 -4.20 4.17 18.15
N GLU A 105 -3.52 5.29 18.42
CA GLU A 105 -4.14 6.59 18.67
C GLU A 105 -4.16 7.43 17.38
N VAL A 106 -4.96 7.01 16.40
CA VAL A 106 -5.45 7.88 15.32
C VAL A 106 -6.89 7.51 15.01
#